data_AF-A0A2N3HNV9-F1
#
_entry.id   AF-A0A2N3HNV9-F1
#
_cell.length_a   1.000
_cell.length_b   1.000
_cell.length_c   1.000
_cell.angle_alpha   90.00
_cell.angle_beta   90.00
_cell.angle_gamma   90.00
#
_symmetry.space_group_name_H-M   'P 1'
#
loop_
_entity.id
_entity.type
_entity.pdbx_description
1 polymer ?
#
loop_
_entity_poly.entity_id
_entity_poly.type
_entity_poly.pdbx_seq_one_letter_code
_entity_poly.pdbx_strand_id
1 'polypeptide(L)'
;MDSERIIDMLFFAIPSLITGLIAYYFFKEHTKNEDGRRRFLLKKDLQVNALPIRLQAYERLALFLERMSPNKLLIRISPNDLNKEDYEALLIQTIEHELEHNLTQQIYVSEKCWNIILAAKNATIQLIRKASLSEKTTSADKLREVILTEMMERRSPSDAALSLIKDEIADIF
;
A
#
# COMPACT_ATOMS: atom_id res chain seq x y z
N MET A 1 59.04 5.99 -57.08
CA MET A 1 58.59 7.21 -56.37
C MET A 1 57.09 7.20 -56.08
N ASP A 2 56.20 6.93 -57.04
CA ASP A 2 54.74 6.94 -56.75
C ASP A 2 54.27 5.70 -55.95
N SER A 3 54.83 4.52 -56.20
CA SER A 3 54.49 3.30 -55.47
C SER A 3 54.91 3.35 -53.99
N GLU A 4 56.04 3.98 -53.67
CA GLU A 4 56.51 4.16 -52.30
C GLU A 4 55.59 5.10 -51.51
N ARG A 5 55.11 6.19 -52.14
CA ARG A 5 54.13 7.10 -51.52
C ARG A 5 52.79 6.43 -51.21
N ILE A 6 52.34 5.51 -52.07
CA ILE A 6 51.11 4.73 -51.84
C ILE A 6 51.30 3.79 -50.64
N ILE A 7 52.48 3.18 -50.50
CA ILE A 7 52.83 2.31 -49.37
C ILE A 7 52.89 3.12 -48.07
N ASP A 8 53.49 4.31 -48.10
CA ASP A 8 53.53 5.22 -46.94
C ASP A 8 52.12 5.65 -46.50
N MET A 9 51.23 5.98 -47.44
CA MET A 9 49.83 6.29 -47.15
C MET A 9 49.07 5.09 -46.55
N LEU A 10 49.35 3.87 -47.00
CA LEU A 10 48.81 2.63 -46.42
C LEU A 10 49.26 2.45 -44.97
N PHE A 11 50.53 2.75 -44.65
CA PHE A 11 51.05 2.69 -43.29
C PHE A 11 50.37 3.69 -42.34
N PHE A 12 49.87 4.83 -42.83
CA PHE A 12 49.05 5.75 -42.01
C PHE A 12 47.55 5.40 -42.01
N ALA A 13 47.05 4.74 -43.06
CA ALA A 13 45.66 4.31 -43.17
C ALA A 13 45.32 3.18 -42.18
N ILE A 14 46.26 2.25 -41.93
CA ILE A 14 46.02 1.12 -41.02
C ILE A 14 45.84 1.59 -39.56
N PRO A 15 46.75 2.40 -38.96
CA PRO A 15 46.57 2.91 -37.60
C PRO A 15 45.35 3.81 -37.44
N SER A 16 45.02 4.62 -38.44
CA SER A 16 43.82 5.47 -38.41
C SER A 16 42.53 4.65 -38.46
N LEU A 17 42.48 3.57 -39.25
CA LEU A 17 41.36 2.62 -39.26
C LEU A 17 41.22 1.91 -37.90
N ILE A 18 42.32 1.43 -37.32
CA ILE A 18 42.32 0.80 -35.99
C ILE A 18 41.80 1.79 -34.93
N THR A 19 42.29 3.03 -34.95
CA THR A 19 41.86 4.08 -34.03
C THR A 19 40.37 4.40 -34.19
N GLY A 20 39.88 4.51 -35.43
CA GLY A 20 38.46 4.71 -35.72
C GLY A 20 37.58 3.57 -35.22
N LEU A 21 38.07 2.32 -35.34
CA LEU A 21 37.35 1.14 -34.87
C LEU A 21 37.31 1.08 -33.33
N ILE A 22 38.41 1.38 -32.65
CA ILE A 22 38.45 1.49 -31.18
C ILE A 22 37.52 2.61 -30.71
N ALA A 23 37.57 3.79 -31.35
CA ALA A 23 36.69 4.90 -31.03
C ALA A 23 35.22 4.51 -31.21
N TYR A 24 34.85 3.85 -32.31
CA TYR A 24 33.50 3.36 -32.54
C TYR A 24 33.03 2.41 -31.43
N TYR A 25 33.84 1.42 -31.07
CA TYR A 25 33.51 0.50 -29.97
C TYR A 25 33.41 1.22 -28.62
N PHE A 26 34.31 2.15 -28.34
CA PHE A 26 34.30 2.95 -27.12
C PHE A 26 33.04 3.81 -27.02
N PHE A 27 32.68 4.55 -28.08
CA PHE A 27 31.46 5.35 -28.12
C PHE A 27 30.21 4.48 -27.99
N LYS A 28 30.17 3.32 -28.66
CA LYS A 28 29.06 2.38 -28.58
C LYS A 28 28.87 1.82 -27.17
N GLU A 29 29.93 1.36 -26.52
CA GLU A 29 29.87 0.82 -25.16
C GLU A 29 29.56 1.90 -24.13
N HIS A 30 30.15 3.09 -24.27
CA HIS A 30 29.87 4.24 -23.41
C HIS A 30 28.41 4.69 -23.50
N THR A 31 27.85 4.77 -24.72
CA THR A 31 26.44 5.13 -24.94
C THR A 31 25.50 4.08 -24.34
N LYS A 32 25.81 2.79 -24.53
CA LYS A 32 25.04 1.69 -23.95
C LYS A 32 25.05 1.71 -22.41
N ASN A 33 26.19 2.05 -21.82
CA ASN A 33 26.34 2.17 -20.36
C ASN A 33 25.60 3.41 -19.80
N GLU A 34 25.69 4.56 -20.47
CA GLU A 34 24.93 5.78 -20.17
C GLU A 34 23.41 5.52 -20.21
N ASP A 35 22.92 4.80 -21.22
CA ASP A 35 21.51 4.40 -21.32
C ASP A 35 21.09 3.48 -20.16
N GLY A 36 21.96 2.56 -19.75
CA GLY A 36 21.74 1.71 -18.57
C GLY A 36 21.62 2.54 -17.29
N ARG A 37 22.56 3.46 -17.10
CA ARG A 37 22.56 4.40 -15.96
C ARG A 37 21.34 5.31 -15.96
N ARG A 38 20.94 5.84 -17.11
CA ARG A 38 19.76 6.71 -17.26
C ARG A 38 18.47 5.96 -16.92
N ARG A 39 18.30 4.71 -17.42
CA ARG A 39 17.16 3.87 -17.06
C ARG A 39 17.13 3.52 -15.57
N PHE A 40 18.29 3.25 -14.97
CA PHE A 40 18.40 3.01 -13.53
C PHE A 40 17.99 4.26 -12.72
N LEU A 41 18.49 5.44 -13.09
CA LEU A 41 18.14 6.70 -12.45
C LEU A 41 16.65 7.03 -12.58
N LEU A 42 16.05 6.80 -13.76
CA LEU A 42 14.62 7.00 -13.97
C LEU A 42 13.76 6.05 -13.12
N LYS A 43 14.14 4.77 -13.03
CA LYS A 43 13.47 3.81 -12.13
C LYS A 43 13.61 4.22 -10.67
N LYS A 44 14.80 4.67 -10.27
CA LYS A 44 15.07 5.17 -8.92
C LYS A 44 14.20 6.39 -8.61
N ASP A 45 14.10 7.33 -9.54
CA ASP A 45 13.29 8.53 -9.38
C ASP A 45 11.78 8.21 -9.31
N LEU A 46 11.30 7.29 -10.14
CA LEU A 46 9.93 6.77 -10.05
C LEU A 46 9.68 6.06 -8.71
N GLN A 47 10.64 5.31 -8.19
CA GLN A 47 10.55 4.70 -6.85
C GLN A 47 10.52 5.76 -5.75
N VAL A 48 11.35 6.80 -5.83
CA VAL A 48 11.39 7.92 -4.85
C VAL A 48 10.04 8.65 -4.82
N ASN A 49 9.38 8.82 -5.96
CA ASN A 49 8.09 9.51 -6.03
C ASN A 49 6.90 8.59 -5.69
N ALA A 50 6.96 7.30 -6.02
CA ALA A 50 5.87 6.36 -5.76
C ALA A 50 5.86 5.83 -4.31
N LEU A 51 7.03 5.72 -3.67
CA LEU A 51 7.15 5.18 -2.31
C LEU A 51 6.36 6.00 -1.27
N PRO A 52 6.44 7.34 -1.23
CA PRO A 52 5.64 8.16 -0.30
C PRO A 52 4.14 7.94 -0.46
N ILE A 53 3.66 7.83 -1.70
CA ILE A 53 2.23 7.63 -2.00
C ILE A 53 1.78 6.26 -1.49
N ARG A 54 2.60 5.22 -1.69
CA ARG A 54 2.30 3.88 -1.16
C ARG A 54 2.28 3.89 0.37
N LEU A 55 3.28 4.49 1.03
CA LEU A 55 3.31 4.58 2.49
C LEU A 55 2.10 5.33 3.04
N GLN A 56 1.72 6.45 2.42
CA GLN A 56 0.52 7.20 2.78
C GLN A 56 -0.74 6.35 2.64
N ALA A 57 -0.85 5.52 1.60
CA ALA A 57 -1.98 4.61 1.44
C ALA A 57 -2.05 3.58 2.59
N TYR A 58 -0.92 3.00 2.99
CA TYR A 58 -0.86 2.10 4.14
C TYR A 58 -1.22 2.80 5.45
N GLU A 59 -0.75 4.03 5.69
CA GLU A 59 -1.13 4.82 6.87
C GLU A 59 -2.64 5.05 6.94
N ARG A 60 -3.27 5.38 5.82
CA ARG A 60 -4.73 5.57 5.73
C ARG A 60 -5.50 4.28 6.02
N LEU A 61 -5.02 3.14 5.51
CA LEU A 61 -5.64 1.84 5.79
C LEU A 61 -5.44 1.42 7.24
N ALA A 62 -4.28 1.68 7.84
CA ALA A 62 -4.04 1.48 9.26
C ALA A 62 -4.97 2.35 10.11
N LEU A 63 -5.15 3.62 9.73
CA LEU A 63 -6.08 4.54 10.39
C LEU A 63 -7.53 4.05 10.28
N PHE A 64 -7.95 3.53 9.13
CA PHE A 64 -9.26 2.91 8.95
C PHE A 64 -9.46 1.75 9.94
N LEU A 65 -8.51 0.80 10.01
CA LEU A 65 -8.59 -0.35 10.91
C LEU A 65 -8.68 0.06 12.39
N GLU A 66 -7.93 1.09 12.77
CA GLU A 66 -7.98 1.68 14.11
C GLU A 66 -9.31 2.38 14.38
N ARG A 67 -9.85 3.10 13.39
CA ARG A 67 -11.14 3.80 13.53
C ARG A 67 -12.30 2.82 13.66
N MET A 68 -12.35 1.75 12.88
CA MET A 68 -13.45 0.78 12.95
C MET A 68 -13.40 -0.11 14.20
N SER A 69 -12.26 -0.19 14.89
CA SER A 69 -12.12 -0.98 16.12
C SER A 69 -13.22 -0.59 17.13
N PRO A 70 -14.05 -1.54 17.62
CA PRO A 70 -15.25 -1.17 18.37
C PRO A 70 -14.96 -0.34 19.63
N ASN A 71 -13.85 -0.60 20.33
CA ASN A 71 -13.39 0.22 21.46
C ASN A 71 -13.30 1.71 21.12
N LYS A 72 -12.78 2.06 19.93
CA LYS A 72 -12.64 3.45 19.49
C LYS A 72 -13.92 3.97 18.82
N LEU A 73 -14.64 3.10 18.10
CA LEU A 73 -15.88 3.45 17.42
C LEU A 73 -16.96 3.88 18.42
N LEU A 74 -17.18 3.10 19.49
CA LEU A 74 -18.22 3.34 20.49
C LEU A 74 -17.96 4.57 21.36
N ILE A 75 -16.73 5.06 21.43
CA ILE A 75 -16.40 6.32 22.11
C ILE A 75 -16.78 7.51 21.23
N ARG A 76 -16.58 7.40 19.91
CA ARG A 76 -16.86 8.49 18.97
C ARG A 76 -18.34 8.62 18.63
N ILE A 77 -19.08 7.51 18.66
CA ILE A 77 -20.48 7.45 18.25
C ILE A 77 -21.34 7.11 19.46
N SER A 78 -21.92 8.15 20.05
CA SER A 78 -22.88 8.02 21.14
C SER A 78 -24.28 7.66 20.61
N PRO A 79 -25.11 6.96 21.40
CA PRO A 79 -26.47 6.58 20.98
C PRO A 79 -27.44 7.72 20.76
N ASN A 80 -27.28 8.88 21.44
CA ASN A 80 -28.14 10.06 21.28
C ASN A 80 -29.66 9.76 21.23
N ASP A 81 -30.17 9.02 22.23
CA ASP A 81 -31.58 8.59 22.37
C ASP A 81 -32.10 7.62 21.30
N LEU A 82 -31.23 7.01 20.49
CA LEU A 82 -31.62 5.97 19.54
C LEU A 82 -32.06 4.68 20.24
N ASN A 83 -32.99 3.96 19.60
CA ASN A 83 -33.23 2.56 19.94
C ASN A 83 -32.03 1.69 19.52
N LYS A 84 -32.02 0.42 19.92
CA LYS A 84 -30.86 -0.45 19.69
C LYS A 84 -30.64 -0.74 18.19
N GLU A 85 -31.71 -0.88 17.41
CA GLU A 85 -31.66 -1.19 15.99
C GLU A 85 -31.09 -0.03 15.18
N ASP A 86 -31.54 1.19 15.47
CA ASP A 86 -31.05 2.40 14.81
C ASP A 86 -29.59 2.68 15.18
N TYR A 87 -29.22 2.44 16.44
CA TYR A 87 -27.82 2.58 16.87
C TYR A 87 -26.91 1.53 16.21
N GLU A 88 -27.36 0.28 16.09
CA GLU A 88 -26.65 -0.77 15.35
C GLU A 88 -26.42 -0.34 13.89
N ALA A 89 -27.48 0.11 13.21
CA ALA A 89 -27.41 0.57 11.84
C ALA A 89 -26.44 1.74 11.67
N LEU A 90 -26.45 2.70 12.61
CA LEU A 90 -25.54 3.84 12.63
C LEU A 90 -24.06 3.40 12.73
N LEU A 91 -23.75 2.45 13.63
CA LEU A 91 -22.40 1.92 13.77
C LEU A 91 -21.91 1.25 12.49
N ILE A 92 -22.76 0.40 11.89
CA ILE A 92 -22.44 -0.31 10.64
C ILE A 92 -22.24 0.68 9.49
N GLN A 93 -23.15 1.65 9.34
CA GLN A 93 -23.05 2.67 8.30
C GLN A 93 -21.76 3.49 8.43
N THR A 94 -21.36 3.80 9.66
CA THR A 94 -20.12 4.55 9.89
C THR A 94 -18.88 3.75 9.48
N ILE A 95 -18.86 2.44 9.74
CA ILE A 95 -17.76 1.56 9.28
C ILE A 95 -17.71 1.51 7.75
N GLU A 96 -18.86 1.35 7.09
CA GLU A 96 -18.94 1.31 5.62
C GLU A 96 -18.48 2.63 4.98
N HIS A 97 -18.94 3.77 5.51
CA HIS A 97 -18.54 5.08 5.00
C HIS A 97 -17.03 5.34 5.18
N GLU A 98 -16.43 4.88 6.29
CA GLU A 98 -14.98 4.99 6.49
C GLU A 98 -14.21 4.10 5.49
N LEU A 99 -14.73 2.92 5.13
CA LEU A 99 -14.16 2.09 4.06
C LEU A 99 -14.25 2.81 2.72
N GLU A 100 -15.42 3.35 2.36
CA GLU A 100 -15.63 4.09 1.10
C GLU A 100 -14.66 5.27 0.98
N HIS A 101 -14.43 6.00 2.07
CA HIS A 101 -13.47 7.10 2.10
C HIS A 101 -12.01 6.67 1.85
N ASN A 102 -11.68 5.40 2.12
CA ASN A 102 -10.34 4.83 1.93
C ASN A 102 -10.28 3.81 0.77
N LEU A 103 -11.37 3.62 0.02
CA LEU A 103 -11.49 2.59 -1.02
C LEU A 103 -10.43 2.73 -2.11
N THR A 104 -10.07 3.97 -2.45
CA THR A 104 -9.05 4.25 -3.48
C THR A 104 -7.66 3.74 -3.09
N GLN A 105 -7.39 3.54 -1.79
CA GLN A 105 -6.10 3.07 -1.32
C GLN A 105 -5.81 1.60 -1.67
N GLN A 106 -6.84 0.84 -2.05
CA GLN A 106 -6.71 -0.57 -2.43
C GLN A 106 -5.71 -0.80 -3.57
N ILE A 107 -5.49 0.19 -4.44
CA ILE A 107 -4.58 0.06 -5.60
C ILE A 107 -3.09 0.07 -5.22
N TYR A 108 -2.77 0.42 -3.98
CA TYR A 108 -1.38 0.57 -3.50
C TYR A 108 -0.90 -0.59 -2.60
N VAL A 109 -1.82 -1.48 -2.20
CA VAL A 109 -1.56 -2.65 -1.35
C VAL A 109 -1.74 -3.94 -2.13
N SER A 110 -1.28 -5.07 -1.59
CA SER A 110 -1.53 -6.36 -2.25
C SER A 110 -3.00 -6.78 -2.15
N GLU A 111 -3.44 -7.62 -3.08
CA GLU A 111 -4.77 -8.24 -3.03
C GLU A 111 -4.97 -9.04 -1.73
N LYS A 112 -3.93 -9.71 -1.24
CA LYS A 112 -3.96 -10.45 0.04
C LYS A 112 -4.24 -9.51 1.20
N CYS A 113 -3.54 -8.38 1.27
CA CYS A 113 -3.73 -7.38 2.31
C CYS A 113 -5.13 -6.78 2.26
N TRP A 114 -5.57 -6.40 1.07
CA TRP A 114 -6.91 -5.87 0.86
C TRP A 114 -8.02 -6.84 1.31
N ASN A 115 -7.92 -8.11 0.94
CA ASN A 115 -8.88 -9.14 1.33
C ASN A 115 -8.95 -9.32 2.86
N ILE A 116 -7.82 -9.24 3.55
CA ILE A 116 -7.76 -9.34 5.01
C ILE A 116 -8.36 -8.09 5.69
N ILE A 117 -8.15 -6.90 5.13
CA ILE A 117 -8.80 -5.66 5.58
C ILE A 117 -10.33 -5.78 5.46
N LEU A 118 -10.83 -6.27 4.32
CA LEU A 118 -12.26 -6.50 4.13
C LEU A 118 -12.81 -7.56 5.09
N ALA A 119 -12.06 -8.63 5.34
CA ALA A 119 -12.43 -9.65 6.32
C ALA A 119 -12.52 -9.07 7.75
N ALA A 120 -11.56 -8.23 8.15
CA ALA A 120 -11.59 -7.53 9.43
C ALA A 120 -12.79 -6.59 9.57
N LYS A 121 -13.13 -5.84 8.51
CA LYS A 121 -14.35 -5.02 8.47
C LYS A 121 -15.60 -5.86 8.68
N ASN A 122 -15.76 -6.92 7.88
CA ASN A 122 -16.92 -7.79 7.93
C ASN A 122 -17.05 -8.48 9.29
N ALA A 123 -15.96 -8.95 9.88
CA ALA A 123 -15.95 -9.54 11.21
C ALA A 123 -16.38 -8.53 12.29
N THR A 124 -15.95 -7.27 12.18
CA THR A 124 -16.39 -6.19 13.08
C THR A 124 -17.90 -5.94 12.96
N ILE A 125 -18.44 -5.86 11.74
CA ILE A 125 -19.88 -5.71 11.50
C ILE A 125 -20.67 -6.90 12.08
N GLN A 126 -20.17 -8.13 11.89
CA GLN A 126 -20.81 -9.32 12.44
C GLN A 126 -20.79 -9.35 13.97
N LEU A 127 -19.72 -8.85 14.60
CA LEU A 127 -19.66 -8.70 16.05
C LEU A 127 -20.74 -7.75 16.56
N ILE A 128 -20.92 -6.60 15.89
CA ILE A 128 -21.97 -5.61 16.23
C ILE A 128 -23.37 -6.23 16.08
N ARG A 129 -23.64 -6.90 14.96
CA ARG A 129 -24.91 -7.60 14.71
C ARG A 129 -25.21 -8.66 15.77
N LYS A 130 -24.23 -9.49 16.10
CA LYS A 130 -24.37 -10.54 17.11
C LYS A 130 -24.66 -9.95 18.49
N ALA A 131 -24.01 -8.84 18.84
CA ALA A 131 -24.26 -8.15 20.09
C ALA A 131 -25.69 -7.57 20.15
N SER A 132 -26.22 -7.04 19.05
CA SER A 132 -27.59 -6.51 18.95
C SER A 132 -28.67 -7.59 19.12
N LEU A 133 -28.42 -8.78 18.55
CA LEU A 133 -29.31 -9.94 18.64
C LEU A 133 -29.30 -10.63 20.02
N SER A 134 -28.35 -10.31 20.89
CA SER A 134 -28.29 -10.88 22.23
C SER A 134 -29.52 -10.48 23.06
N GLU A 135 -30.10 -11.45 23.78
CA GLU A 135 -31.22 -11.20 24.71
C GLU A 135 -30.85 -10.19 25.82
N LYS A 136 -29.55 -10.05 26.11
CA LYS A 136 -29.03 -9.07 27.07
C LYS A 136 -29.13 -7.63 26.55
N THR A 137 -29.32 -7.44 25.25
CA THR A 137 -29.31 -6.12 24.60
C THR A 137 -30.73 -5.57 24.47
N THR A 138 -31.14 -4.82 25.49
CA THR A 138 -32.47 -4.22 25.59
C THR A 138 -32.52 -2.74 25.19
N SER A 139 -31.36 -2.07 25.11
CA SER A 139 -31.23 -0.67 24.72
C SER A 139 -29.92 -0.42 23.98
N ALA A 140 -29.79 0.76 23.36
CA ALA A 140 -28.56 1.16 22.66
C ALA A 140 -27.35 1.28 23.60
N ASP A 141 -27.53 1.78 24.84
CA ASP A 141 -26.46 1.78 25.83
C ASP A 141 -26.06 0.36 26.23
N LYS A 142 -27.02 -0.55 26.34
CA LYS A 142 -26.73 -1.95 26.64
C LYS A 142 -26.00 -2.64 25.49
N LEU A 143 -26.30 -2.28 24.24
CA LEU A 143 -25.56 -2.75 23.07
C LEU A 143 -24.07 -2.37 23.17
N ARG A 144 -23.74 -1.15 23.58
CA ARG A 144 -22.35 -0.72 23.80
C ARG A 144 -21.66 -1.61 24.83
N GLU A 145 -22.31 -1.84 25.96
CA GLU A 145 -21.75 -2.65 27.05
C GLU A 145 -21.51 -4.10 26.59
N VAL A 146 -22.45 -4.70 25.85
CA VAL A 146 -22.32 -6.06 25.32
C VAL A 146 -21.17 -6.15 24.31
N ILE A 147 -21.05 -5.18 23.39
CA ILE A 147 -19.94 -5.12 22.42
C ILE A 147 -18.60 -5.02 23.15
N LEU A 148 -18.48 -4.13 24.13
CA LEU A 148 -17.25 -3.95 24.91
C LEU A 148 -16.88 -5.22 25.69
N THR A 149 -17.87 -5.92 26.25
CA THR A 149 -17.65 -7.18 26.96
C THR A 149 -17.13 -8.27 26.02
N GLU A 150 -17.71 -8.44 24.84
CA GLU A 150 -17.23 -9.39 23.83
C GLU A 150 -15.80 -9.05 23.35
N MET A 151 -15.43 -7.76 23.32
CA MET A 151 -14.07 -7.32 23.02
C MET A 151 -13.05 -7.58 24.13
N MET A 152 -13.49 -7.78 25.38
CA MET A 152 -12.57 -8.19 26.45
C MET A 152 -12.20 -9.67 26.33
N GLU A 153 -13.11 -10.49 25.81
CA GLU A 153 -12.91 -11.93 25.66
C GLU A 153 -12.16 -12.30 24.37
N ARG A 154 -12.10 -11.39 23.39
CA ARG A 154 -11.55 -11.65 22.04
C ARG A 154 -10.63 -10.53 21.59
N ARG A 155 -9.57 -10.87 20.85
CA ARG A 155 -8.76 -9.87 20.13
C ARG A 155 -9.59 -9.15 19.07
N SER A 156 -9.24 -7.90 18.78
CA SER A 156 -9.94 -7.10 17.78
C SER A 156 -9.76 -7.72 16.39
N PRO A 157 -10.82 -7.81 15.56
CA PRO A 157 -10.66 -8.24 14.17
C PRO A 157 -9.64 -7.41 13.38
N SER A 158 -9.43 -6.15 13.78
CA SER A 158 -8.44 -5.25 13.19
C SER A 158 -6.98 -5.65 13.44
N ASP A 159 -6.68 -6.38 14.51
CA ASP A 159 -5.29 -6.64 14.94
C ASP A 159 -4.52 -7.47 13.91
N ALA A 160 -5.17 -8.47 13.33
CA ALA A 160 -4.57 -9.32 12.29
C ALA A 160 -4.28 -8.52 11.01
N ALA A 161 -5.19 -7.64 10.60
CA ALA A 161 -5.01 -6.78 9.44
C ALA A 161 -3.90 -5.73 9.67
N LEU A 162 -3.80 -5.16 10.87
CA LEU A 162 -2.74 -4.23 11.24
C LEU A 162 -1.36 -4.90 11.24
N SER A 163 -1.26 -6.15 11.69
CA SER A 163 -0.02 -6.92 11.62
C SER A 163 0.43 -7.10 10.18
N LEU A 164 -0.48 -7.49 9.29
CA LEU A 164 -0.15 -7.70 7.89
C LEU A 164 0.27 -6.42 7.17
N ILE A 165 -0.36 -5.28 7.48
CA ILE A 165 0.09 -3.97 6.96
C ILE A 165 1.54 -3.71 7.37
N LYS A 166 1.93 -4.01 8.61
CA LYS A 166 3.31 -3.85 9.07
C LYS A 166 4.27 -4.77 8.32
N ASP A 167 3.87 -6.02 8.09
CA ASP A 167 4.68 -6.99 7.34
C ASP A 167 4.89 -6.54 5.89
N GLU A 168 3.85 -6.06 5.20
CA GLU A 168 3.98 -5.56 3.82
C GLU A 168 4.83 -4.30 3.72
N ILE A 169 4.74 -3.40 4.70
CA ILE A 169 5.60 -2.22 4.76
C ILE A 169 7.05 -2.66 4.97
N ALA A 170 7.30 -3.64 5.84
CA ALA A 170 8.65 -4.15 6.09
C ALA A 170 9.28 -4.76 4.83
N ASP A 171 8.50 -5.47 4.01
CA ASP A 171 8.97 -6.03 2.73
C ASP A 171 9.26 -4.97 1.65
N ILE A 172 8.76 -3.74 1.80
CA ILE A 172 9.03 -2.62 0.89
C ILE A 172 10.40 -1.97 1.17
N PHE A 173 10.94 -2.13 2.38
CA PHE A 173 12.18 -1.50 2.85
C PHE A 173 13.40 -2.44 2.83
#